data_AF-A0A923CNC6-F1
#
_entry.id   AF-A0A923CNC6-F1
#
_cell.length_a   1.000
_cell.length_b   1.000
_cell.length_c   1.000
_cell.angle_alpha   90.00
_cell.angle_beta   90.00
_cell.angle_gamma   90.00
#
_symmetry.space_group_name_H-M   'P 1'
#
loop_
_entity.id
_entity.type
_entity.pdbx_description
1 polymer ?
#
loop_
_entity_poly.entity_id
_entity_poly.type
_entity_poly.pdbx_seq_one_letter_code
_entity_poly.pdbx_strand_id
1 'polypeptide(L)' 'MLTVVLGLAGALVYGAADFLGGLASRRISALRVTALGALSGVVLLYLGTFVIAGEWSREAVFWG' A
#
# COMPACT_ATOMS: atom_id res chain seq x y z
N MET A 1 10.33 -16.03 12.90
CA MET A 1 9.63 -16.44 11.65
C MET A 1 8.70 -15.36 11.14
N LEU A 2 7.85 -14.73 11.98
CA LEU A 2 6.95 -13.66 11.55
C LEU A 2 7.65 -12.51 10.80
N THR A 3 8.77 -12.01 11.33
CA THR A 3 9.58 -10.97 10.68
C THR A 3 10.08 -11.36 9.28
N VAL A 4 10.45 -12.64 9.09
CA VAL A 4 10.87 -13.17 7.78
C VAL A 4 9.68 -13.19 6.81
N VAL A 5 8.51 -13.65 7.27
CA VAL A 5 7.29 -13.67 6.44
C VAL A 5 6.88 -12.25 6.04
N LEU A 6 6.88 -11.30 6.98
CA LEU A 6 6.58 -9.90 6.71
C LEU A 6 7.61 -9.27 5.75
N GLY A 7 8.90 -9.58 5.93
CA GLY A 7 9.95 -9.12 5.03
C GLY A 7 9.79 -9.66 3.60
N LEU A 8 9.48 -10.96 3.46
CA LEU A 8 9.23 -11.59 2.16
C LEU A 8 7.95 -11.04 1.51
N ALA A 9 6.87 -10.90 2.27
CA ALA A 9 5.62 -10.32 1.78
C ALA A 9 5.85 -8.87 1.30
N GLY A 10 6.57 -8.07 2.08
CA GLY A 10 6.96 -6.71 1.69
C GLY A 10 7.77 -6.71 0.40
N ALA A 11 8.80 -7.54 0.29
CA ALA A 11 9.61 -7.65 -0.93
C ALA A 11 8.79 -8.03 -2.17
N LEU A 12 7.84 -8.96 -2.03
CA LEU A 12 6.93 -9.35 -3.12
C LEU A 12 6.00 -8.20 -3.53
N VAL A 13 5.38 -7.52 -2.54
CA VAL A 13 4.43 -6.44 -2.79
C VAL A 13 5.12 -5.24 -3.44
N TYR A 14 6.23 -4.76 -2.86
CA TYR A 14 6.96 -3.61 -3.39
C TYR A 14 7.62 -3.93 -4.73
N GLY A 15 8.20 -5.12 -4.88
CA GLY A 15 8.75 -5.56 -6.17
C GLY A 15 7.69 -5.59 -7.27
N ALA A 16 6.51 -6.17 -6.99
CA ALA A 16 5.39 -6.15 -7.94
C ALA A 16 4.91 -4.73 -8.26
N ALA A 17 4.83 -3.85 -7.25
CA ALA A 17 4.43 -2.46 -7.41
C ALA A 17 5.42 -1.69 -8.30
N ASP A 18 6.72 -1.92 -8.20
CA ASP A 18 7.74 -1.26 -9.03
C ASP A 18 7.63 -1.68 -10.50
N PHE A 19 7.40 -2.97 -10.78
CA PHE A 19 7.21 -3.45 -12.15
C PHE A 19 5.89 -2.92 -12.76
N LEU A 20 4.78 -3.01 -12.02
CA LEU A 20 3.48 -2.55 -12.51
C LEU A 20 3.45 -1.02 -12.64
N GLY A 21 4.04 -0.30 -11.70
CA GLY A 21 4.18 1.15 -11.73
C GLY A 21 5.04 1.61 -12.91
N GLY A 22 6.17 0.92 -13.16
CA GLY A 22 7.01 1.12 -14.33
C GLY A 22 6.28 0.83 -15.65
N LEU A 23 5.43 -0.19 -15.69
CA LEU A 23 4.60 -0.48 -16.87
C LEU A 23 3.53 0.58 -17.10
N ALA A 24 2.83 1.00 -16.05
CA ALA A 24 1.79 2.02 -16.11
C ALA A 24 2.32 3.40 -16.49
N SER A 25 3.56 3.73 -16.08
CA SER A 25 4.19 5.01 -16.39
C SER A 25 4.51 5.20 -17.89
N ARG A 26 4.48 4.11 -18.67
CA ARG A 26 4.54 4.16 -20.14
C ARG A 26 3.26 4.72 -20.77
N ARG A 27 2.16 4.84 -20.01
CA ARG A 27 0.84 5.25 -20.50
C ARG A 27 0.35 6.56 -19.88
N ILE A 28 0.73 6.83 -18.64
CA ILE A 28 0.40 8.07 -17.91
C ILE A 28 1.64 8.57 -17.16
N SER A 29 1.67 9.84 -16.76
CA SER A 29 2.83 10.39 -16.04
C SER A 29 3.11 9.61 -14.75
N ALA A 30 4.39 9.45 -14.41
CA ALA A 30 4.81 8.74 -13.20
C ALA A 30 4.12 9.29 -11.94
N LEU A 31 4.00 10.61 -11.83
CA LEU A 31 3.26 11.26 -10.73
C LEU A 31 1.81 10.77 -10.62
N ARG A 32 1.10 10.61 -11.76
CA ARG A 32 -0.27 10.08 -11.78
C ARG A 32 -0.32 8.61 -11.40
N VAL A 33 0.65 7.80 -11.85
CA VAL A 33 0.74 6.38 -11.43
C VAL A 33 0.89 6.28 -9.92
N THR A 34 1.82 7.03 -9.33
CA THR A 34 2.04 7.04 -7.88
C THR A 34 0.82 7.53 -7.13
N ALA A 35 0.18 8.62 -7.58
CA ALA A 35 -1.02 9.15 -6.94
C ALA A 35 -2.18 8.14 -6.97
N LEU A 36 -2.42 7.48 -8.11
CA LEU A 36 -3.46 6.45 -8.23
C LEU A 36 -3.13 5.21 -7.39
N GLY A 37 -1.86 4.79 -7.34
CA GLY A 37 -1.41 3.67 -6.50
C GLY A 37 -1.57 3.96 -5.00
N ALA A 38 -1.26 5.17 -4.56
CA ALA A 38 -1.49 5.59 -3.18
C ALA A 38 -2.99 5.65 -2.86
N LEU A 39 -3.79 6.21 -3.76
CA LEU A 39 -5.24 6.29 -3.61
C LEU A 39 -5.88 4.90 -3.54
N SER A 40 -5.47 3.96 -4.39
CA SER A 40 -5.99 2.59 -4.34
C SER A 40 -5.63 1.89 -3.03
N GLY A 41 -4.43 2.12 -2.50
CA GLY A 41 -4.04 1.65 -1.16
C GLY A 41 -4.96 2.18 -0.06
N VAL A 42 -5.22 3.50 -0.04
CA VAL A 42 -6.14 4.13 0.92
C VAL A 42 -7.56 3.58 0.80
N VAL A 43 -8.07 3.41 -0.42
CA VAL A 43 -9.40 2.84 -0.67
C VAL A 43 -9.49 1.41 -0.13
N LEU A 44 -8.48 0.57 -0.36
CA LEU A 44 -8.46 -0.80 0.15
C LEU A 44 -8.39 -0.84 1.68
N LEU A 45 -7.59 0.02 2.30
CA LEU A 45 -7.52 0.13 3.76
C LEU A 45 -8.86 0.58 4.36
N TYR A 46 -9.50 1.58 3.76
CA TYR A 46 -10.82 2.05 4.17
C TYR A 46 -11.88 0.94 4.03
N LEU A 47 -11.87 0.18 2.94
CA LEU A 47 -12.77 -0.96 2.78
C LEU A 47 -12.48 -2.07 3.81
N GLY A 48 -11.22 -2.24 4.21
CA GLY A 48 -10.81 -3.17 5.25
C GLY A 48 -11.48 -2.90 6.60
N THR A 49 -11.82 -1.64 6.91
CA THR A 49 -12.43 -1.29 8.22
C THR A 49 -13.84 -1.86 8.40
N PHE A 50 -14.52 -2.25 7.31
CA PHE A 50 -15.82 -2.92 7.40
C PHE A 50 -15.71 -4.37 7.87
N VAL A 51 -14.53 -4.98 7.74
CA VAL A 51 -14.27 -6.38 8.15
C VAL A 51 -13.49 -6.42 9.45
N ILE A 52 -12.55 -5.48 9.63
CA ILE A 52 -11.67 -5.38 10.79
C ILE A 52 -12.02 -4.08 11.51
N ALA A 53 -12.70 -4.19 12.65
CA ALA A 53 -13.00 -3.04 13.49
C ALA A 53 -11.69 -2.42 14.01
N GLY A 54 -11.48 -1.14 13.70
CA GLY A 54 -10.34 -0.36 14.18
C GLY A 54 -10.71 0.47 15.41
N GLU A 55 -9.73 0.74 16.26
CA GLU A 55 -9.83 1.72 17.34
C GLU A 55 -8.97 2.94 17.01
N TRP A 56 -9.47 4.13 17.35
CA TRP A 56 -8.71 5.35 17.15
C TRP A 56 -7.62 5.49 18.22
N SER A 57 -6.37 5.66 17.81
CA SER A 57 -5.21 5.84 18.70
C SER A 57 -4.35 7.01 18.22
N ARG A 58 -3.96 7.88 19.16
CA ARG A 58 -3.05 9.01 18.86
C ARG A 58 -1.65 8.50 18.52
N GLU A 59 -1.25 7.41 19.16
CA GLU A 59 0.02 6.73 18.94
C GLU A 59 0.08 6.16 17.52
N ALA A 60 -0.99 5.50 17.06
CA ALA A 60 -1.08 5.00 15.69
C ALA A 60 -1.00 6.15 14.66
N VAL A 61 -1.71 7.26 14.89
CA VAL A 61 -1.61 8.42 13.98
C VAL A 61 -0.20 9.01 13.94
N PHE A 62 0.53 8.98 15.06
CA PHE A 62 1.89 9.52 15.13
C PHE A 62 2.92 8.64 14.38
N TRP A 63 2.79 7.32 14.47
CA TRP A 63 3.70 6.38 13.82
C TRP A 63 3.31 6.00 12.38
N GLY A 64 2.04 6.20 12.02
CA GLY A 64 1.44 5.65 10.80
C GLY A 64 1.11 4.17 10.95
#